data_AF-A0A2D4MGY0-F1
#
_entry.id   AF-A0A2D4MGY0-F1
#
_cell.length_a   1.000
_cell.length_b   1.000
_cell.length_c   1.000
_cell.angle_alpha   90.00
_cell.angle_beta   90.00
_cell.angle_gamma   90.00
#
_symmetry.space_group_name_H-M   'P 1'
#
loop_
_entity.id
_entity.type
_entity.pdbx_description
1 polymer ?
#
loop_
_entity_poly.entity_id
_entity_poly.type
_entity_poly.pdbx_seq_one_letter_code
_entity_poly.pdbx_strand_id
1 'polypeptide(L)'
;TWGDLSKVNVLVPGAGLGRLAWEIAMLGYTCQGNEWSLFMLFSSNFVLNRCCETNSCKLYPWIHQFSNNKRSADQIQPIYFPDVDPHSLPPGANFSMTAGDFREIYSESNIWDCIATCFFIDTAHNVIDYIDTIWKILKPGGIWINLGNLLDLLSLIERAEVFVHCSLSMI
;
A
#
# COMPACT_ATOMS: atom_id res chain seq x y z
N THR A 1 25.00 5.06 1.44
CA THR A 1 24.48 6.08 2.38
C THR A 1 23.45 6.89 1.65
N TRP A 2 22.17 6.50 1.73
CA TRP A 2 21.10 7.38 1.25
C TRP A 2 21.19 8.66 2.07
N GLY A 3 21.24 9.81 1.40
CA GLY A 3 21.29 11.11 2.04
C GLY A 3 19.95 11.45 2.71
N ASP A 4 19.59 12.73 2.69
CA ASP A 4 18.28 13.25 3.08
C ASP A 4 17.11 12.40 2.52
N LEU A 5 16.40 11.69 3.39
CA LEU A 5 15.32 10.75 3.03
C LEU A 5 14.13 11.44 2.37
N SER A 6 13.91 12.72 2.64
CA SER A 6 12.81 13.49 2.06
C SER A 6 12.91 13.61 0.53
N LYS A 7 14.11 13.39 -0.03
CA LYS A 7 14.37 13.44 -1.48
C LYS A 7 14.13 12.10 -2.19
N VAL A 8 13.83 11.04 -1.44
CA VAL A 8 13.54 9.72 -1.99
C VAL A 8 12.03 9.60 -2.18
N ASN A 9 11.61 9.54 -3.44
CA ASN A 9 10.21 9.44 -3.84
C ASN A 9 9.78 7.97 -3.88
N VAL A 10 8.81 7.60 -3.04
CA VAL A 10 8.24 6.26 -2.94
C VAL A 10 6.78 6.27 -3.40
N LEU A 11 6.45 5.38 -4.33
CA LEU A 11 5.08 5.14 -4.77
C LEU A 11 4.56 3.81 -4.21
N VAL A 12 3.32 3.82 -3.73
CA VAL A 12 2.59 2.64 -3.25
C VAL A 12 1.31 2.47 -4.08
N PRO A 13 1.35 1.72 -5.20
CA PRO A 13 0.16 1.38 -5.97
C PRO A 13 -0.77 0.45 -5.19
N GLY A 14 -2.09 0.61 -5.35
CA GLY A 14 -3.08 -0.18 -4.62
C GLY A 14 -3.00 0.01 -3.11
N ALA A 15 -2.86 1.27 -2.67
CA ALA A 15 -2.60 1.61 -1.29
C ALA A 15 -3.75 1.27 -0.32
N GLY A 16 -4.95 0.95 -0.83
CA GLY A 16 -6.11 0.59 -0.03
C GLY A 16 -6.46 1.70 0.98
N LEU A 17 -6.38 1.38 2.27
CA LEU A 17 -6.63 2.35 3.35
C LEU A 17 -5.45 3.29 3.64
N GLY A 18 -4.30 3.11 2.98
CA GLY A 18 -3.15 4.02 3.04
C GLY A 18 -2.13 3.74 4.14
N ARG A 19 -2.31 2.71 4.98
CA ARG A 19 -1.43 2.42 6.13
C ARG A 19 0.04 2.24 5.74
N LEU A 20 0.34 1.44 4.71
CA LEU A 20 1.73 1.22 4.29
C LEU A 20 2.40 2.52 3.81
N ALA A 21 1.69 3.29 2.98
CA ALA A 21 2.21 4.56 2.47
C ALA A 21 2.41 5.59 3.60
N TRP A 22 1.53 5.58 4.59
CA TRP A 22 1.67 6.40 5.80
C TRP A 22 2.89 6.00 6.63
N GLU A 23 3.14 4.70 6.86
CA GLU A 23 4.33 4.22 7.59
C GLU A 23 5.64 4.59 6.87
N ILE A 24 5.66 4.53 5.54
CA ILE A 24 6.82 4.96 4.75
C ILE A 24 7.05 6.47 4.92
N ALA A 25 5.99 7.28 4.90
CA ALA A 25 6.10 8.71 5.17
C ALA A 25 6.54 9.02 6.60
N MET A 26 6.10 8.23 7.60
CA MET A 26 6.54 8.33 8.99
C MET A 26 8.07 8.15 9.15
N LEU A 27 8.69 7.34 8.30
CA LEU A 27 10.15 7.16 8.27
C LEU A 27 10.91 8.34 7.62
N GLY A 28 10.19 9.34 7.07
CA GLY A 28 10.76 10.55 6.49
C GLY A 28 10.93 10.53 4.97
N TYR A 29 10.45 9.48 4.29
CA TYR A 29 10.41 9.42 2.82
C TYR A 29 9.30 10.32 2.26
N THR A 30 9.47 10.82 1.04
CA THR A 30 8.34 11.38 0.28
C THR A 30 7.53 10.22 -0.27
N CYS A 31 6.30 10.02 0.24
CA CYS A 31 5.49 8.87 -0.11
C CYS A 31 4.15 9.28 -0.72
N GLN A 32 3.78 8.61 -1.82
CA GLN A 32 2.47 8.71 -2.42
C GLN A 32 1.81 7.33 -2.48
N GLY A 33 0.59 7.23 -1.95
CA GLY A 33 -0.28 6.09 -2.24
C GLY A 33 -1.14 6.36 -3.46
N ASN A 34 -1.46 5.31 -4.22
CA ASN A 34 -2.42 5.36 -5.32
C ASN A 34 -3.52 4.33 -5.10
N GLU A 35 -4.76 4.71 -5.36
CA GLU A 35 -5.90 3.81 -5.24
C GLU A 35 -6.97 4.12 -6.29
N TRP A 36 -7.60 3.08 -6.81
CA TRP A 36 -8.65 3.17 -7.83
C TRP A 36 -10.05 2.99 -7.25
N SER A 37 -10.21 2.14 -6.24
CA SER A 37 -11.52 1.81 -5.66
C SER A 37 -12.09 2.97 -4.86
N LEU A 38 -13.31 3.41 -5.22
CA LEU A 38 -14.04 4.43 -4.46
C LEU A 38 -14.30 4.02 -3.01
N PHE A 39 -14.51 2.72 -2.75
CA PHE A 39 -14.68 2.21 -1.38
C PHE A 39 -13.44 2.49 -0.52
N MET A 40 -12.25 2.25 -1.08
CA MET A 40 -10.97 2.48 -0.41
C MET A 40 -10.66 3.97 -0.31
N LEU A 41 -10.94 4.76 -1.34
CA LEU A 41 -10.73 6.21 -1.35
C LEU A 41 -11.59 6.94 -0.30
N PHE A 42 -12.88 6.60 -0.20
CA PHE A 42 -13.74 7.20 0.82
C PHE A 42 -13.32 6.80 2.23
N SER A 43 -12.98 5.52 2.42
CA SER A 43 -12.57 4.99 3.73
C SER A 43 -11.21 5.54 4.17
N SER A 44 -10.23 5.59 3.28
CA SER A 44 -8.90 6.17 3.57
C SER A 44 -8.99 7.66 3.87
N ASN A 45 -9.78 8.42 3.10
CA ASN A 45 -9.99 9.84 3.37
C ASN A 45 -10.65 10.08 4.74
N PHE A 46 -11.58 9.21 5.16
CA PHE A 46 -12.14 9.27 6.52
C PHE A 46 -11.07 9.01 7.57
N VAL A 47 -10.33 7.90 7.46
CA VAL A 47 -9.31 7.52 8.45
C VAL A 47 -8.20 8.58 8.52
N LEU A 48 -7.60 8.94 7.39
CA LEU A 48 -6.41 9.79 7.34
C LEU A 48 -6.67 11.26 7.69
N ASN A 49 -7.88 11.77 7.43
CA ASN A 49 -8.15 13.21 7.57
C ASN A 49 -9.21 13.55 8.64
N ARG A 50 -9.95 12.56 9.18
CA ARG A 50 -11.05 12.80 10.13
C ARG A 50 -10.90 12.07 11.45
N CYS A 51 -10.13 10.99 11.51
CA CYS A 51 -9.83 10.34 12.78
C CYS A 51 -8.63 11.02 13.44
N CYS A 52 -8.85 11.68 14.59
CA CYS A 52 -7.82 12.40 15.33
C CYS A 52 -7.53 11.82 16.72
N GLU A 53 -8.24 10.76 17.11
CA GLU A 53 -8.09 10.10 18.41
C GLU A 53 -7.99 8.60 18.21
N THR A 54 -6.99 7.98 18.84
CA THR A 54 -6.74 6.55 18.77
C THR A 54 -7.92 5.76 19.34
N ASN A 55 -8.32 4.68 18.67
CA ASN A 55 -9.39 3.77 19.07
C ASN A 55 -10.76 4.45 19.26
N SER A 56 -10.97 5.63 18.68
CA SER A 56 -12.22 6.40 18.79
C SER A 56 -13.37 5.81 17.96
N CYS A 57 -13.06 5.09 16.88
CA CYS A 57 -14.05 4.47 16.01
C CYS A 57 -14.18 2.98 16.29
N LYS A 58 -15.39 2.43 16.09
CA LYS A 58 -15.73 1.04 16.35
C LYS A 58 -16.47 0.41 15.18
N LEU A 59 -16.05 -0.79 14.76
CA LEU A 59 -16.70 -1.59 13.71
C LEU A 59 -16.86 -3.03 14.16
N TYR A 60 -17.82 -3.74 13.56
CA TYR A 60 -18.02 -5.17 13.76
C TYR A 60 -17.80 -5.91 12.43
N PRO A 61 -16.55 -6.14 12.03
CA PRO A 61 -16.26 -6.64 10.69
C PRO A 61 -16.71 -8.09 10.49
N TRP A 62 -16.90 -8.88 11.55
CA TRP A 62 -17.16 -10.32 11.45
C TRP A 62 -18.65 -10.69 11.35
N ILE A 63 -19.57 -9.72 11.44
CA ILE A 63 -21.01 -10.00 11.58
C ILE A 63 -21.61 -10.75 10.38
N HIS A 64 -21.00 -10.62 9.21
CA HIS A 64 -21.46 -11.29 7.98
C HIS A 64 -20.90 -12.71 7.81
N GLN A 65 -19.98 -13.15 8.68
CA GLN A 65 -19.40 -14.49 8.65
C GLN A 65 -20.19 -15.45 9.55
N PHE A 66 -21.00 -16.34 8.96
CA PHE A 66 -21.82 -17.31 9.70
C PHE A 66 -21.17 -18.69 9.85
N SER A 67 -20.15 -18.99 9.05
CA SER A 67 -19.39 -20.24 9.08
C SER A 67 -18.08 -20.07 9.83
N ASN A 68 -17.51 -21.18 10.34
CA ASN A 68 -16.20 -21.21 11.00
C ASN A 68 -16.06 -20.34 12.27
N ASN A 69 -17.17 -19.99 12.93
CA ASN A 69 -17.12 -19.33 14.23
C ASN A 69 -16.95 -20.39 15.33
N LYS A 70 -15.87 -20.31 16.12
CA LYS A 70 -15.66 -21.20 17.28
C LYS A 70 -16.66 -20.92 18.39
N ARG A 71 -16.99 -19.65 18.60
CA ARG A 71 -18.02 -19.18 19.55
C ARG A 71 -18.91 -18.18 18.84
N SER A 72 -20.20 -18.14 19.19
CA SER A 72 -21.14 -17.14 18.66
C SER A 72 -20.70 -15.69 18.98
N ALA A 73 -19.99 -15.48 20.10
CA ALA A 73 -19.43 -14.19 20.47
C ALA A 73 -18.34 -13.68 19.51
N ASP A 74 -17.66 -14.57 18.77
CA ASP A 74 -16.59 -14.18 17.84
C ASP A 74 -17.17 -13.41 16.64
N GLN A 75 -18.37 -13.77 16.18
CA GLN A 75 -19.07 -13.12 15.05
C GLN A 75 -19.42 -11.64 15.34
N ILE A 76 -19.65 -11.31 16.61
CA ILE A 76 -20.04 -9.96 17.05
C ILE A 76 -18.90 -9.25 17.81
N GLN A 77 -17.67 -9.74 17.70
CA GLN A 77 -16.53 -9.11 18.34
C GLN A 77 -16.22 -7.76 17.66
N PRO A 78 -16.14 -6.65 18.40
CA PRO A 78 -15.78 -5.36 17.83
C PRO A 78 -14.28 -5.24 17.59
N ILE A 79 -13.92 -4.38 16.64
CA ILE A 79 -12.59 -3.81 16.50
C ILE A 79 -12.67 -2.29 16.69
N TYR A 80 -11.57 -1.70 17.17
CA TYR A 80 -11.42 -0.26 17.34
C TYR A 80 -10.32 0.27 16.42
N PHE A 81 -10.48 1.50 15.94
CA PHE A 81 -9.52 2.16 15.04
C PHE A 81 -9.63 3.69 15.14
N PRO A 82 -8.64 4.45 14.64
CA PRO A 82 -7.30 3.99 14.25
C PRO A 82 -6.44 3.64 15.47
N ASP A 83 -5.51 2.69 15.35
CA ASP A 83 -4.59 2.28 16.42
C ASP A 83 -3.50 3.32 16.72
N VAL A 84 -3.21 4.17 15.74
CA VAL A 84 -2.28 5.30 15.80
C VAL A 84 -3.00 6.59 15.38
N ASP A 85 -2.53 7.76 15.81
CA ASP A 85 -3.05 9.02 15.28
C ASP A 85 -2.50 9.27 13.87
N PRO A 86 -3.34 9.27 12.81
CA PRO A 86 -2.87 9.49 11.44
C PRO A 86 -2.19 10.85 11.23
N HIS A 87 -2.42 11.82 12.13
CA HIS A 87 -1.82 13.15 12.08
C HIS A 87 -0.47 13.23 12.81
N SER A 88 0.04 12.12 13.37
CA SER A 88 1.34 12.10 14.06
C SER A 88 2.55 12.10 13.12
N LEU A 89 2.36 12.42 11.84
CA LEU A 89 3.45 12.55 10.86
C LEU A 89 4.46 13.62 11.33
N PRO A 90 5.78 13.37 11.18
CA PRO A 90 6.78 14.34 11.61
C PRO A 90 6.66 15.65 10.83
N PRO A 91 7.05 16.80 11.42
CA PRO A 91 7.05 18.07 10.70
C PRO A 91 7.86 17.99 9.40
N GLY A 92 7.26 18.40 8.28
CA GLY A 92 7.89 18.33 6.97
C GLY A 92 7.76 16.98 6.25
N ALA A 93 7.07 16.00 6.84
CA ALA A 93 6.70 14.77 6.12
C ALA A 93 5.88 15.09 4.87
N ASN A 94 6.16 14.39 3.77
CA ASN A 94 5.44 14.53 2.51
C ASN A 94 4.68 13.24 2.22
N PHE A 95 3.39 13.24 2.56
CA PHE A 95 2.48 12.12 2.36
C PHE A 95 1.27 12.56 1.53
N SER A 96 0.92 11.76 0.51
CA SER A 96 -0.21 12.04 -0.38
C SER A 96 -0.93 10.76 -0.84
N MET A 97 -2.19 10.89 -1.23
CA MET A 97 -2.98 9.83 -1.86
C MET A 97 -3.57 10.32 -3.19
N THR A 98 -3.43 9.54 -4.26
CA THR A 98 -3.94 9.86 -5.60
C THR A 98 -5.02 8.86 -6.03
N ALA A 99 -6.12 9.37 -6.58
CA ALA A 99 -7.27 8.57 -7.02
C ALA A 99 -7.24 8.28 -8.53
N GLY A 100 -7.34 7.00 -8.92
CA GLY A 100 -7.51 6.54 -10.30
C GLY A 100 -6.64 5.34 -10.68
N ASP A 101 -6.72 4.89 -11.94
CA ASP A 101 -5.97 3.72 -12.44
C ASP A 101 -4.47 4.03 -12.45
N PHE A 102 -3.69 3.12 -11.84
CA PHE A 102 -2.23 3.20 -11.75
C PHE A 102 -1.56 3.47 -13.10
N ARG A 103 -1.98 2.79 -14.17
CA ARG A 103 -1.36 2.91 -15.50
C ARG A 103 -1.69 4.23 -16.18
N GLU A 104 -2.86 4.78 -15.91
CA GLU A 104 -3.30 6.04 -16.52
C GLU A 104 -2.68 7.25 -15.84
N ILE A 105 -2.55 7.20 -14.51
CA ILE A 105 -1.99 8.31 -13.71
C ILE A 105 -0.49 8.41 -13.93
N TYR A 106 0.23 7.29 -13.87
CA TYR A 106 1.69 7.29 -13.85
C TYR A 106 2.26 7.05 -15.24
N SER A 107 2.28 8.10 -16.05
CA SER A 107 2.77 8.07 -17.44
C SER A 107 4.17 8.65 -17.63
N GLU A 108 4.66 9.47 -16.69
CA GLU A 108 5.98 10.10 -16.73
C GLU A 108 7.09 9.13 -16.32
N SER A 109 8.13 9.04 -17.17
CA SER A 109 9.24 8.11 -16.97
C SER A 109 10.29 8.64 -15.99
N ASN A 110 10.97 7.72 -15.29
CA ASN A 110 12.13 8.04 -14.44
C ASN A 110 11.86 9.04 -13.30
N ILE A 111 10.72 8.91 -12.61
CA ILE A 111 10.30 9.82 -11.54
C ILE A 111 10.52 9.22 -10.15
N TRP A 112 10.29 7.91 -10.00
CA TRP A 112 10.22 7.26 -8.68
C TRP A 112 11.54 6.57 -8.32
N ASP A 113 12.00 6.76 -7.09
CA ASP A 113 13.19 6.09 -6.56
C ASP A 113 12.85 4.68 -6.09
N CYS A 114 11.63 4.48 -5.57
CA CYS A 114 11.12 3.20 -5.13
C CYS A 114 9.64 3.03 -5.49
N ILE A 115 9.25 1.82 -5.89
CA ILE A 115 7.85 1.41 -5.99
C ILE A 115 7.65 0.20 -5.07
N ALA A 116 6.67 0.28 -4.18
CA ALA A 116 6.33 -0.78 -3.25
C ALA A 116 4.93 -1.32 -3.54
N THR A 117 4.84 -2.55 -4.05
CA THR A 117 3.57 -3.24 -4.31
C THR A 117 3.29 -4.29 -3.23
N CYS A 118 2.12 -4.21 -2.61
CA CYS A 118 1.70 -5.11 -1.53
C CYS A 118 0.30 -5.68 -1.84
N PHE A 119 0.20 -6.97 -2.19
CA PHE A 119 -1.05 -7.61 -2.65
C PHE A 119 -1.76 -6.82 -3.78
N PHE A 120 -0.98 -6.40 -4.79
CA PHE A 120 -1.42 -5.51 -5.85
C PHE A 120 -1.26 -6.08 -7.27
N ILE A 121 -0.14 -6.72 -7.59
CA ILE A 121 0.17 -7.09 -8.98
C ILE A 121 -0.75 -8.16 -9.56
N ASP A 122 -1.39 -8.94 -8.69
CA ASP A 122 -2.42 -9.94 -8.99
C ASP A 122 -3.79 -9.32 -9.29
N THR A 123 -3.97 -8.00 -9.10
CA THR A 123 -5.21 -7.31 -9.51
C THR A 123 -5.20 -6.89 -10.98
N ALA A 124 -4.07 -7.05 -11.68
CA ALA A 124 -3.92 -6.64 -13.07
C ALA A 124 -4.70 -7.57 -14.02
N HIS A 125 -5.35 -6.99 -15.03
CA HIS A 125 -5.84 -7.77 -16.17
C HIS A 125 -4.70 -8.45 -16.94
N ASN A 126 -3.57 -7.76 -17.06
CA ASN A 126 -2.33 -8.26 -17.61
C ASN A 126 -1.18 -7.75 -16.74
N VAL A 127 -0.55 -8.64 -15.97
CA VAL A 127 0.55 -8.26 -15.06
C VAL A 127 1.76 -7.68 -15.81
N ILE A 128 1.94 -8.02 -17.10
CA ILE A 128 3.01 -7.46 -17.92
C ILE A 128 2.83 -5.94 -18.08
N ASP A 129 1.60 -5.43 -18.17
CA ASP A 129 1.34 -3.99 -18.27
C ASP A 129 1.76 -3.25 -16.98
N TYR A 130 1.55 -3.89 -15.81
CA TYR A 130 2.01 -3.34 -14.53
C TYR A 130 3.54 -3.34 -14.46
N ILE A 131 4.18 -4.42 -14.87
CA ILE A 131 5.65 -4.52 -14.90
C ILE A 131 6.24 -3.45 -15.86
N ASP A 132 5.66 -3.27 -17.04
CA ASP A 132 6.10 -2.25 -18.00
C ASP A 132 5.95 -0.83 -17.42
N THR A 133 4.81 -0.55 -16.77
CA THR A 133 4.59 0.73 -16.09
C THR A 133 5.61 0.95 -14.98
N ILE A 134 5.82 -0.04 -14.10
CA ILE A 134 6.81 0.01 -13.01
C ILE A 134 8.21 0.28 -13.55
N TRP A 135 8.63 -0.47 -14.57
CA TRP A 135 9.92 -0.29 -15.23
C TRP A 135 10.07 1.10 -15.83
N LYS A 136 9.03 1.60 -16.51
CA LYS A 136 9.02 2.90 -17.16
C LYS A 136 9.16 4.08 -16.19
N ILE A 137 8.45 4.03 -15.05
CA ILE A 137 8.34 5.18 -14.14
C ILE A 137 9.44 5.19 -13.06
N LEU A 138 10.13 4.06 -12.84
CA LEU A 138 11.32 4.01 -11.99
C LEU A 138 12.47 4.78 -12.61
N LYS A 139 13.21 5.52 -11.79
CA LYS A 139 14.49 6.11 -12.16
C LYS A 139 15.51 5.01 -12.49
N PRO A 140 16.54 5.29 -13.31
CA PRO A 140 17.67 4.39 -13.45
C PRO A 140 18.31 4.15 -12.08
N GLY A 141 18.43 2.87 -11.67
CA GLY A 141 18.91 2.49 -10.34
C GLY A 141 17.86 2.54 -9.23
N GLY A 142 16.61 2.89 -9.55
CA GLY A 142 15.47 2.77 -8.65
C GLY A 142 15.11 1.31 -8.36
N ILE A 143 14.36 1.08 -7.28
CA ILE A 143 14.04 -0.26 -6.79
C ILE A 143 12.55 -0.55 -6.84
N TRP A 144 12.20 -1.78 -7.18
CA TRP A 144 10.84 -2.31 -7.03
C TRP A 144 10.83 -3.36 -5.92
N ILE A 145 9.99 -3.14 -4.91
CA ILE A 145 9.74 -4.07 -3.81
C ILE A 145 8.35 -4.65 -3.99
N ASN A 146 8.24 -5.98 -4.03
CA ASN A 146 6.96 -6.67 -4.17
C ASN A 146 6.74 -7.69 -3.06
N LEU A 147 5.56 -7.65 -2.44
CA LEU A 147 5.08 -8.64 -1.47
C LEU A 147 3.61 -8.97 -1.76
N GLY A 148 3.26 -10.24 -1.91
CA GLY A 148 1.87 -10.63 -2.16
C GLY A 148 1.74 -12.11 -2.50
N ASN A 149 0.51 -12.56 -2.66
CA ASN A 149 0.24 -13.94 -3.07
C ASN A 149 0.51 -14.10 -4.57
N LEU A 150 1.17 -15.19 -4.96
CA LEU A 150 1.43 -15.56 -6.36
C LEU A 150 0.24 -16.33 -7.00
N LEU A 151 -1.01 -15.95 -6.73
CA LEU A 151 -2.16 -16.74 -7.22
C LEU A 151 -2.15 -16.88 -8.76
N ASP A 152 -1.60 -15.90 -9.51
CA ASP A 152 -1.45 -15.96 -10.97
C ASP A 152 0.01 -15.81 -11.50
N LEU A 153 0.99 -15.52 -10.64
CA LEU A 153 2.33 -15.06 -11.05
C LEU A 153 3.33 -16.18 -11.42
N LEU A 154 3.05 -17.45 -11.08
CA LEU A 154 3.95 -18.59 -11.34
C LEU A 154 4.19 -18.89 -12.84
N SER A 155 3.44 -18.28 -13.75
CA SER A 155 3.56 -18.53 -15.20
C SER A 155 4.53 -17.60 -15.96
N LEU A 156 5.09 -16.54 -15.32
CA LEU A 156 5.78 -15.45 -16.05
C LEU A 156 7.20 -15.08 -15.57
N ILE A 157 7.69 -15.64 -14.46
CA ILE A 157 9.02 -15.30 -13.90
C ILE A 157 10.13 -16.16 -14.53
N GLU A 158 10.43 -15.95 -15.81
CA GLU A 158 11.71 -16.40 -16.41
C GLU A 158 12.54 -15.24 -17.00
N ARG A 159 12.11 -13.96 -16.90
CA ARG A 159 12.73 -12.87 -17.68
C ARG A 159 13.08 -11.56 -16.97
N ALA A 160 12.93 -11.44 -15.66
CA ALA A 160 13.37 -10.23 -14.94
C ALA A 160 14.09 -10.61 -13.65
N GLU A 161 15.27 -10.03 -13.41
CA GLU A 161 15.95 -10.08 -12.11
C GLU A 161 15.13 -9.25 -11.11
N VAL A 162 14.07 -9.86 -10.57
CA VAL A 162 13.25 -9.31 -9.48
C VAL A 162 13.91 -9.73 -8.18
N PHE A 163 14.41 -8.76 -7.41
CA PHE A 163 14.82 -8.99 -6.02
C PHE A 163 13.57 -9.17 -5.14
N VAL A 164 13.03 -10.39 -5.12
CA VAL A 164 12.02 -10.81 -4.13
C VAL A 164 12.76 -11.15 -2.83
N HIS A 165 12.99 -10.16 -1.96
CA HIS A 165 13.48 -10.45 -0.60
C HIS A 165 12.29 -10.86 0.28
N CYS A 166 11.92 -12.14 0.21
CA CYS A 166 10.93 -12.73 1.11
C CYS A 166 11.59 -12.99 2.47
N SER A 167 11.59 -11.98 3.35
CA SER A 167 12.11 -12.09 4.71
C SER A 167 11.06 -12.73 5.64
N LEU A 168 10.80 -14.03 5.49
CA LEU A 168 10.16 -14.82 6.55
C LEU A 168 11.16 -14.99 7.69
N SER A 169 11.14 -14.07 8.64
CA SER A 169 11.80 -14.26 9.94
C SER A 169 10.74 -14.78 10.91
N MET A 170 10.87 -16.07 11.24
CA MET A 170 10.10 -16.75 12.28
C MET A 170 10.17 -15.99 13.61
N ILE A 171 9.02 -15.79 14.25
CA ILE A 171 8.82 -16.02 15.69
C ILE A 171 7.51 -16.80 15.82
#